data_AF-A0A7S2BAW2-F1
#
_entry.id   AF-A0A7S2BAW2-F1
#
_cell.length_a   1.000
_cell.length_b   1.000
_cell.length_c   1.000
_cell.angle_alpha   90.00
_cell.angle_beta   90.00
_cell.angle_gamma   90.00
#
_symmetry.space_group_name_H-M   'P 1'
#
loop_
_entity.id
_entity.type
_entity.pdbx_description
1 polymer ?
#
loop_
_entity_poly.entity_id
_entity_poly.type
_entity_poly.pdbx_seq_one_letter_code
_entity_poly.pdbx_strand_id
1 'polypeptide(L)'
;GDTMFLSPIDELFTDTHGAKLLGIYDHELDIDCSVFPPLNTGFLVFTPDRRDFDALNDLVREGDFRDGTGWEGSNTGWTYGTGSQGVLSFYYNQKQPGVPGYIHTPPKKGKDLPGLPFTEQPSTSRFKPLDRSVYNVIDTKLLKEAIDKGRADASRVKVFHFTGGCMKPWTCDPADAGICQDMTERWWAMRAELAKEWGVESGRCEDY
;
A
#
# COMPACT_ATOMS: atom_id res chain seq x y z
N GLY A 1 -4.71 -9.38 -10.91
CA GLY A 1 -4.72 -8.16 -10.09
C GLY A 1 -3.90 -7.09 -10.78
N ASP A 2 -3.85 -5.92 -10.20
CA ASP A 2 -3.13 -4.71 -10.65
C ASP A 2 -1.80 -4.49 -9.91
N THR A 3 -1.30 -5.54 -9.26
CA THR A 3 0.02 -5.57 -8.60
C THR A 3 0.92 -6.57 -9.30
N MET A 4 2.21 -6.23 -9.39
CA MET A 4 3.24 -6.99 -10.08
C MET A 4 4.44 -7.21 -9.16
N PHE A 5 4.90 -8.46 -9.08
CA PHE A 5 6.07 -8.86 -8.32
C PHE A 5 7.28 -8.98 -9.26
N LEU A 6 8.36 -8.29 -8.93
CA LEU A 6 9.56 -8.16 -9.75
C LEU A 6 10.76 -8.88 -9.15
N SER A 7 10.69 -9.26 -7.88
CA SER A 7 11.74 -9.93 -7.14
C SER A 7 11.16 -10.72 -5.97
N PRO A 8 11.90 -11.70 -5.42
CA PRO A 8 11.50 -12.39 -4.19
C PRO A 8 11.26 -11.42 -3.03
N ILE A 9 10.27 -11.75 -2.21
CA ILE A 9 9.83 -10.98 -1.04
C ILE A 9 9.91 -11.80 0.26
N ASP A 10 10.64 -12.91 0.24
CA ASP A 10 10.72 -13.86 1.36
C ASP A 10 11.17 -13.19 2.67
N GLU A 11 11.99 -12.14 2.58
CA GLU A 11 12.44 -11.35 3.73
C GLU A 11 11.29 -10.70 4.52
N LEU A 12 10.13 -10.47 3.91
CA LEU A 12 8.96 -9.93 4.59
C LEU A 12 8.33 -10.93 5.57
N PHE A 13 8.66 -12.23 5.45
CA PHE A 13 8.09 -13.30 6.26
C PHE A 13 9.02 -13.78 7.37
N THR A 14 10.30 -13.39 7.37
CA THR A 14 11.30 -13.91 8.32
C THR A 14 11.32 -13.19 9.67
N ASP A 15 10.97 -11.91 9.74
CA ASP A 15 10.87 -11.19 11.01
C ASP A 15 9.83 -10.05 10.95
N THR A 16 8.61 -10.35 11.39
CA THR A 16 7.56 -9.33 11.52
C THR A 16 7.73 -8.47 12.77
N HIS A 17 8.66 -8.79 13.68
CA HIS A 17 8.86 -8.14 14.98
C HIS A 17 7.55 -7.92 15.77
N GLY A 18 6.62 -8.86 15.69
CA GLY A 18 5.31 -8.75 16.36
C GLY A 18 4.28 -7.88 15.66
N ALA A 19 4.62 -7.24 14.52
CA ALA A 19 3.65 -6.57 13.67
C ALA A 19 2.61 -7.57 13.13
N LYS A 20 1.35 -7.15 13.10
CA LYS A 20 0.24 -7.93 12.56
C LYS A 20 -0.03 -7.60 11.09
N LEU A 21 0.36 -6.40 10.66
CA LEU A 21 0.25 -5.94 9.29
C LEU A 21 1.53 -5.23 8.87
N LEU A 22 2.05 -5.57 7.70
CA LEU A 22 3.11 -4.87 6.99
C LEU A 22 2.52 -4.34 5.68
N GLY A 23 2.93 -3.13 5.29
CA GLY A 23 2.42 -2.46 4.10
C GLY A 23 3.01 -1.07 3.99
N ILE A 24 2.42 -0.21 3.16
CA ILE A 24 2.86 1.17 3.03
C ILE A 24 1.72 2.13 3.36
N TYR A 25 2.08 3.33 3.78
CA TYR A 25 1.15 4.45 3.80
C TYR A 25 1.02 5.09 2.42
N ASP A 26 -0.18 5.57 2.10
CA ASP A 26 -0.49 6.38 0.93
C ASP A 26 -0.43 7.86 1.33
N HIS A 27 0.77 8.43 1.28
CA HIS A 27 1.02 9.81 1.74
C HIS A 27 0.39 10.88 0.84
N GLU A 28 0.09 10.54 -0.40
CA GLU A 28 -0.59 11.41 -1.36
C GLU A 28 -2.06 11.63 -0.98
N LEU A 29 -2.58 10.72 -0.17
CA LEU A 29 -3.94 10.75 0.37
C LEU A 29 -3.95 11.15 1.86
N ASP A 30 -2.79 11.46 2.46
CA ASP A 30 -2.75 11.99 3.81
C ASP A 30 -3.27 13.43 3.85
N ILE A 31 -3.95 13.77 4.94
CA ILE A 31 -4.52 15.10 5.19
C ILE A 31 -4.09 15.60 6.56
N ASP A 32 -4.01 16.92 6.72
CA ASP A 32 -3.45 17.55 7.91
C ASP A 32 -4.15 17.14 9.22
N CYS A 33 -5.46 16.91 9.17
CA CYS A 33 -6.23 16.51 10.36
C CYS A 33 -6.17 15.01 10.67
N SER A 34 -5.58 14.19 9.79
CA SER A 34 -5.53 12.75 10.04
C SER A 34 -4.43 12.40 11.04
N VAL A 35 -4.70 11.48 11.96
CA VAL A 35 -3.71 11.01 12.94
C VAL A 35 -2.70 10.08 12.28
N PHE A 36 -3.18 9.09 11.53
CA PHE A 36 -2.34 8.19 10.73
C PHE A 36 -2.68 8.37 9.25
N PRO A 37 -1.69 8.39 8.34
CA PRO A 37 -1.98 8.36 6.92
C PRO A 37 -2.81 7.12 6.54
N PRO A 38 -3.59 7.17 5.45
CA PRO A 38 -4.26 5.98 4.94
C PRO A 38 -3.23 4.92 4.51
N LEU A 39 -3.58 3.64 4.62
CA LEU A 39 -2.74 2.56 4.11
C LEU A 39 -3.03 2.32 2.64
N ASN A 40 -2.01 2.14 1.80
CA ASN A 40 -2.25 1.63 0.46
C ASN A 40 -2.46 0.11 0.53
N THR A 41 -3.68 -0.35 0.26
CA THR A 41 -4.07 -1.75 0.43
C THR A 41 -3.88 -2.62 -0.81
N GLY A 42 -3.19 -2.14 -1.85
CA GLY A 42 -2.90 -2.95 -3.04
C GLY A 42 -1.96 -4.13 -2.76
N PHE A 43 -1.06 -3.97 -1.80
CA PHE A 43 -0.19 -5.03 -1.31
C PHE A 43 0.01 -4.90 0.20
N LEU A 44 -0.23 -6.01 0.91
CA LEU A 44 -0.11 -6.13 2.35
C LEU A 44 0.44 -7.52 2.69
N VAL A 45 1.23 -7.60 3.76
CA VAL A 45 1.59 -8.88 4.40
C VAL A 45 0.97 -8.86 5.80
N PHE A 46 0.12 -9.83 6.10
CA PHE A 46 -0.56 -9.89 7.39
C PHE A 46 -0.35 -11.24 8.06
N THR A 47 -0.39 -11.25 9.38
CA THR A 47 -0.43 -12.50 10.16
C THR A 47 -1.90 -12.89 10.34
N PRO A 48 -2.38 -13.99 9.75
CA PRO A 48 -3.77 -14.41 9.92
C PRO A 48 -4.05 -14.72 11.41
N ASP A 49 -5.06 -14.06 11.98
CA ASP A 49 -5.55 -14.33 13.33
C ASP A 49 -7.07 -14.20 13.34
N ARG A 50 -7.75 -15.20 13.92
CA ARG A 50 -9.21 -15.26 13.92
C ARG A 50 -9.84 -14.13 14.73
N ARG A 51 -9.22 -13.73 15.84
CA ARG A 51 -9.71 -12.62 16.68
C ARG A 51 -9.58 -11.30 15.93
N ASP A 52 -8.52 -11.15 15.14
CA ASP A 52 -8.35 -9.98 14.28
C ASP A 52 -9.45 -9.90 13.23
N PHE A 53 -9.74 -11.03 12.56
CA PHE A 53 -10.82 -11.12 11.58
C PHE A 53 -12.20 -10.80 12.19
N ASP A 54 -12.54 -11.44 13.31
CA ASP A 54 -13.84 -11.24 13.96
C ASP A 54 -13.98 -9.79 14.43
N ALA A 55 -12.93 -9.19 15.01
CA ALA A 55 -12.96 -7.79 15.45
C ALA A 55 -13.02 -6.78 14.29
N LEU A 56 -12.34 -7.05 13.16
CA LEU A 56 -12.48 -6.23 11.94
C LEU A 56 -13.91 -6.33 11.37
N ASN A 57 -14.49 -7.53 11.36
CA ASN A 57 -15.86 -7.73 10.91
C ASN A 57 -16.86 -6.99 11.82
N ASP A 58 -16.68 -7.06 13.14
CA ASP A 58 -17.53 -6.35 14.09
C ASP A 58 -17.41 -4.83 13.93
N LEU A 59 -16.19 -4.29 13.79
CA LEU A 59 -15.93 -2.87 13.52
C LEU A 59 -16.65 -2.38 12.26
N VAL A 60 -16.51 -3.12 11.14
CA VAL A 60 -17.14 -2.75 9.86
C VAL A 60 -18.67 -2.84 9.95
N ARG A 61 -19.21 -3.82 10.68
CA ARG A 61 -20.66 -4.02 10.85
C ARG A 61 -21.29 -3.01 11.80
N GLU A 62 -20.59 -2.60 12.84
CA GLU A 62 -20.99 -1.49 13.70
C GLU A 62 -21.10 -0.20 12.88
N GLY A 63 -20.12 0.04 12.00
CA GLY A 63 -20.20 1.08 11.00
C GLY A 63 -20.16 2.51 11.57
N ASP A 64 -19.55 2.71 12.75
CA ASP A 64 -19.32 4.03 13.36
C ASP A 64 -18.24 4.81 12.60
N PHE A 65 -18.55 5.15 11.35
CA PHE A 65 -17.75 6.03 10.51
C PHE A 65 -18.38 7.43 10.55
N ARG A 66 -17.63 8.41 11.04
CA ARG A 66 -18.13 9.76 11.29
C ARG A 66 -17.56 10.74 10.27
N ASP A 67 -18.44 11.58 9.75
CA ASP A 67 -18.08 12.66 8.83
C ASP A 67 -16.98 13.56 9.42
N GLY A 68 -15.94 13.83 8.63
CA GLY A 68 -14.78 14.64 9.01
C GLY A 68 -13.83 14.04 10.07
N THR A 69 -14.17 12.93 10.72
CA THR A 69 -13.39 12.38 11.85
C THR A 69 -13.09 10.88 11.73
N GLY A 70 -13.60 10.20 10.69
CA GLY A 70 -13.27 8.81 10.40
C GLY A 70 -13.86 7.80 11.40
N TRP A 71 -13.22 6.65 11.55
CA TRP A 71 -13.72 5.55 12.39
C TRP A 71 -13.70 5.89 13.87
N GLU A 72 -14.83 5.72 14.56
CA GLU A 72 -15.03 6.02 16.00
C GLU A 72 -14.70 7.48 16.40
N GLY A 73 -14.60 8.39 15.42
CA GLY A 73 -14.11 9.76 15.64
C GLY A 73 -12.61 9.85 15.93
N SER A 74 -11.83 8.85 15.50
CA SER A 74 -10.40 8.72 15.78
C SER A 74 -9.49 9.67 15.01
N ASN A 75 -10.04 10.41 14.03
CA ASN A 75 -9.32 11.15 13.01
C ASN A 75 -8.42 10.26 12.12
N THR A 76 -8.72 8.97 12.01
CA THR A 76 -8.03 8.05 11.10
C THR A 76 -9.02 7.40 10.12
N GLY A 77 -8.59 7.30 8.86
CA GLY A 77 -9.36 6.63 7.81
C GLY A 77 -10.40 7.50 7.12
N TRP A 78 -10.29 8.82 7.22
CA TRP A 78 -11.16 9.75 6.48
C TRP A 78 -10.97 9.65 4.96
N THR A 79 -9.73 9.53 4.48
CA THR A 79 -9.44 9.48 3.04
C THR A 79 -9.89 8.15 2.43
N TYR A 80 -10.74 8.21 1.39
CA TYR A 80 -11.48 7.08 0.78
C TYR A 80 -12.51 6.37 1.70
N GLY A 81 -12.96 7.04 2.76
CA GLY A 81 -14.15 6.64 3.53
C GLY A 81 -14.03 5.29 4.24
N THR A 82 -15.11 4.51 4.21
CA THR A 82 -15.22 3.16 4.84
C THR A 82 -14.46 2.05 4.10
N GLY A 83 -13.69 2.39 3.06
CA GLY A 83 -12.91 1.42 2.29
C GLY A 83 -11.76 0.78 3.09
N SER A 84 -11.14 -0.23 2.48
CA SER A 84 -10.03 -0.99 3.10
C SER A 84 -8.89 -0.09 3.59
N GLN A 85 -8.54 0.95 2.84
CA GLN A 85 -7.44 1.86 3.20
C GLN A 85 -7.68 2.56 4.54
N GLY A 86 -8.90 3.06 4.75
CA GLY A 86 -9.26 3.77 5.96
C GLY A 86 -9.44 2.84 7.16
N VAL A 87 -10.21 1.76 6.99
CA VAL A 87 -10.51 0.83 8.08
C VAL A 87 -9.26 0.09 8.55
N LEU A 88 -8.38 -0.36 7.63
CA LEU A 88 -7.16 -1.06 8.02
C LEU A 88 -6.14 -0.10 8.66
N SER A 89 -6.09 1.16 8.21
CA SER A 89 -5.26 2.17 8.87
C SER A 89 -5.72 2.40 10.31
N PHE A 90 -7.02 2.61 10.54
CA PHE A 90 -7.55 2.75 11.90
C PHE A 90 -7.30 1.50 12.75
N TYR A 91 -7.68 0.33 12.23
CA TYR A 91 -7.65 -0.92 13.00
C TYR A 91 -6.26 -1.32 13.45
N TYR A 92 -5.27 -1.33 12.54
CA TYR A 92 -3.93 -1.80 12.88
C TYR A 92 -3.08 -0.75 13.60
N ASN A 93 -3.38 0.54 13.46
CA ASN A 93 -2.66 1.57 14.21
C ASN A 93 -3.24 1.81 15.62
N GLN A 94 -4.55 1.65 15.81
CA GLN A 94 -5.23 2.15 17.02
C GLN A 94 -6.07 1.11 17.77
N LYS A 95 -6.51 0.02 17.13
CA LYS A 95 -7.34 -1.01 17.78
C LYS A 95 -6.51 -2.18 18.30
N GLN A 96 -6.97 -2.73 19.41
CA GLN A 96 -6.47 -3.97 20.02
C GLN A 96 -7.64 -4.95 20.14
N PRO A 97 -7.55 -6.18 19.60
CA PRO A 97 -8.64 -7.15 19.66
C PRO A 97 -9.05 -7.44 21.12
N GLY A 98 -10.34 -7.36 21.41
CA GLY A 98 -10.90 -7.61 22.74
C GLY A 98 -10.71 -6.47 23.75
N VAL A 99 -10.17 -5.32 23.33
CA VAL A 99 -10.06 -4.12 24.18
C VAL A 99 -11.09 -3.08 23.72
N PRO A 100 -11.98 -2.59 24.60
CA PRO A 100 -12.91 -1.52 24.26
C PRO A 100 -12.19 -0.22 23.86
N GLY A 101 -12.76 0.52 22.91
CA GLY A 101 -12.21 1.79 22.42
C GLY A 101 -10.97 1.62 21.54
N TYR A 102 -10.12 2.65 21.51
CA TYR A 102 -8.89 2.69 20.71
C TYR A 102 -7.79 3.52 21.39
N ILE A 103 -6.55 3.32 20.95
CA ILE A 103 -5.37 4.05 21.43
C ILE A 103 -5.10 5.23 20.48
N HIS A 104 -4.97 6.44 21.03
CA HIS A 104 -4.82 7.68 20.24
C HIS A 104 -3.41 8.27 20.27
N THR A 105 -2.38 7.46 20.51
CA THR A 105 -0.99 7.92 20.42
C THR A 105 -0.63 8.12 18.94
N PRO A 106 -0.32 9.35 18.48
CA PRO A 106 -0.02 9.62 17.08
C PRO A 106 1.37 9.08 16.68
N PRO A 107 1.60 8.79 15.39
CA PRO A 107 2.94 8.54 14.89
C PRO A 107 3.72 9.85 14.77
N LYS A 108 5.04 9.77 14.67
CA LYS A 108 5.82 10.88 14.12
C LYS A 108 5.72 10.79 12.59
N LYS A 109 4.85 11.63 12.02
CA LYS A 109 4.60 11.65 10.58
C LYS A 109 5.86 12.02 9.78
N GLY A 110 6.02 11.32 8.67
CA GLY A 110 7.12 11.48 7.75
C GLY A 110 6.69 11.18 6.31
N LYS A 111 7.63 11.31 5.36
CA LYS A 111 7.53 10.85 3.98
C LYS A 111 8.30 9.53 3.82
N ASP A 112 7.60 8.44 3.53
CA ASP A 112 8.14 7.06 3.62
C ASP A 112 9.06 6.61 2.47
N LEU A 113 10.04 7.42 2.07
CA LEU A 113 11.02 7.06 1.02
C LEU A 113 12.43 6.89 1.61
N PRO A 114 13.35 6.19 0.91
CA PRO A 114 14.74 6.06 1.34
C PRO A 114 15.39 7.43 1.59
N GLY A 115 15.96 7.60 2.78
CA GLY A 115 16.65 8.84 3.17
C GLY A 115 15.74 10.04 3.41
N LEU A 116 14.42 9.87 3.43
CA LEU A 116 13.45 10.85 3.89
C LEU A 116 12.96 10.48 5.30
N PRO A 117 12.31 11.42 6.03
CA PRO A 117 11.77 11.09 7.35
C PRO A 117 10.71 10.00 7.17
N PHE A 118 11.00 8.75 7.49
CA PHE A 118 10.03 7.66 7.44
C PHE A 118 9.07 7.76 8.64
N THR A 119 7.83 7.29 8.51
CA THR A 119 6.79 7.42 9.53
C THR A 119 7.07 6.47 10.69
N GLU A 120 7.41 7.04 11.85
CA GLU A 120 7.73 6.26 13.04
C GLU A 120 6.44 5.95 13.82
N GLN A 121 6.15 4.67 13.95
CA GLN A 121 4.95 4.18 14.63
C GLN A 121 5.10 4.20 16.16
N PRO A 122 4.02 4.52 16.90
CA PRO A 122 4.03 4.26 18.34
C PRO A 122 4.13 2.75 18.59
N SER A 123 4.68 2.36 19.73
CA SER A 123 4.82 0.94 20.12
C SER A 123 3.48 0.19 20.25
N THR A 124 2.37 0.93 20.34
CA THR A 124 1.02 0.39 20.38
C THR A 124 0.45 0.07 19.01
N SER A 125 1.05 0.60 17.93
CA SER A 125 0.66 0.26 16.57
C SER A 125 1.08 -1.18 16.27
N ARG A 126 0.19 -1.92 15.62
CA ARG A 126 0.42 -3.27 15.12
C ARG A 126 0.73 -3.27 13.63
N PHE A 127 0.81 -2.09 13.03
CA PHE A 127 1.23 -1.88 11.65
C PHE A 127 2.73 -1.55 11.61
N LYS A 128 3.44 -2.15 10.65
CA LYS A 128 4.84 -1.85 10.35
C LYS A 128 4.95 -1.31 8.92
N PRO A 129 5.30 -0.01 8.74
CA PRO A 129 5.51 0.54 7.41
C PRO A 129 6.73 -0.09 6.73
N LEU A 130 6.58 -0.37 5.43
CA LEU A 130 7.61 -0.84 4.51
C LEU A 130 8.14 0.30 3.64
N ASP A 131 9.33 0.13 3.07
CA ASP A 131 9.91 1.08 2.13
C ASP A 131 9.01 1.23 0.89
N ARG A 132 8.36 2.39 0.75
CA ARG A 132 7.40 2.64 -0.34
C ARG A 132 8.04 2.79 -1.71
N SER A 133 9.36 2.91 -1.79
CA SER A 133 10.11 2.88 -3.06
C SER A 133 10.45 1.46 -3.50
N VAL A 134 10.18 0.47 -2.65
CA VAL A 134 10.52 -0.94 -2.87
C VAL A 134 9.26 -1.80 -2.96
N TYR A 135 8.32 -1.63 -2.04
CA TYR A 135 7.09 -2.42 -1.96
C TYR A 135 5.85 -1.58 -2.21
N ASN A 136 4.87 -2.19 -2.88
CA ASN A 136 3.60 -1.56 -3.25
C ASN A 136 3.81 -0.18 -3.91
N VAL A 137 4.84 -0.09 -4.78
CA VAL A 137 5.27 1.16 -5.39
C VAL A 137 4.18 1.67 -6.31
N ILE A 138 3.75 2.90 -6.08
CA ILE A 138 2.72 3.60 -6.85
C ILE A 138 3.34 4.82 -7.53
N ASP A 139 2.90 5.13 -8.75
CA ASP A 139 3.43 6.28 -9.47
C ASP A 139 2.86 7.59 -8.91
N THR A 140 3.64 8.27 -8.10
CA THR A 140 3.23 9.50 -7.42
C THR A 140 4.24 10.61 -7.61
N LYS A 141 3.79 11.86 -7.45
CA LYS A 141 4.65 13.04 -7.49
C LYS A 141 5.85 12.91 -6.55
N LEU A 142 5.63 12.41 -5.32
CA LEU A 142 6.69 12.30 -4.34
C LEU A 142 7.74 11.25 -4.74
N LEU A 143 7.31 10.12 -5.32
CA LEU A 143 8.22 9.12 -5.84
C LEU A 143 9.03 9.66 -7.03
N LYS A 144 8.37 10.35 -7.98
CA LYS A 144 9.05 11.00 -9.12
C LYS A 144 10.13 11.97 -8.65
N GLU A 145 9.80 12.85 -7.69
CA GLU A 145 10.77 13.77 -7.10
C GLU A 145 11.96 13.07 -6.42
N ALA A 146 11.74 11.87 -5.87
CA ALA A 146 12.80 11.08 -5.25
C ALA A 146 13.68 10.36 -6.28
N ILE A 147 13.10 9.90 -7.39
CA ILE A 147 13.83 9.35 -8.54
C ILE A 147 14.71 10.45 -9.16
N ASP A 148 14.15 11.63 -9.42
CA ASP A 148 14.88 12.78 -9.99
C ASP A 148 16.07 13.21 -9.11
N LYS A 149 15.97 13.01 -7.80
CA LYS A 149 17.02 13.30 -6.81
C LYS A 149 17.97 12.12 -6.56
N GLY A 150 17.83 11.01 -7.28
CA GLY A 150 18.64 9.80 -7.12
C GLY A 150 18.45 9.07 -5.79
N ARG A 151 17.32 9.26 -5.12
CA ARG A 151 16.98 8.65 -3.81
C ARG A 151 16.16 7.36 -3.96
N ALA A 152 15.51 7.19 -5.10
CA ALA A 152 14.77 6.00 -5.50
C ALA A 152 15.15 5.63 -6.93
N ASP A 153 14.97 4.36 -7.29
CA ASP A 153 15.28 3.84 -8.62
C ASP A 153 14.36 2.66 -8.94
N ALA A 154 13.96 2.53 -10.21
CA ALA A 154 13.14 1.44 -10.73
C ALA A 154 13.78 0.06 -10.47
N SER A 155 15.11 -0.03 -10.46
CA SER A 155 15.82 -1.29 -10.21
C SER A 155 15.63 -1.87 -8.80
N ARG A 156 15.22 -1.03 -7.84
CA ARG A 156 14.98 -1.44 -6.44
C ARG A 156 13.55 -1.91 -6.20
N VAL A 157 12.66 -1.73 -7.17
CA VAL A 157 11.25 -2.07 -7.03
C VAL A 157 11.09 -3.59 -6.97
N LYS A 158 10.49 -4.08 -5.88
CA LYS A 158 10.12 -5.49 -5.71
C LYS A 158 8.65 -5.75 -5.99
N VAL A 159 7.79 -4.81 -5.62
CA VAL A 159 6.34 -4.91 -5.84
C VAL A 159 5.84 -3.58 -6.39
N PHE A 160 5.33 -3.59 -7.62
CA PHE A 160 4.75 -2.42 -8.27
C PHE A 160 3.22 -2.54 -8.31
N HIS A 161 2.52 -1.44 -8.07
CA HIS A 161 1.06 -1.38 -8.07
C HIS A 161 0.62 -0.33 -9.09
N PHE A 162 -0.08 -0.78 -10.14
CA PHE A 162 -0.57 0.04 -11.23
C PHE A 162 -1.73 0.93 -10.79
N THR A 163 -1.43 1.99 -10.04
CA THR A 163 -2.38 3.01 -9.56
C THR A 163 -1.65 4.36 -9.45
N GLY A 164 -2.36 5.41 -9.00
CA GLY A 164 -1.83 6.77 -9.00
C GLY A 164 -1.81 7.35 -10.40
N GLY A 165 -0.64 7.76 -10.88
CA GLY A 165 -0.43 8.19 -12.27
C GLY A 165 -0.43 7.06 -13.31
N CYS A 166 -0.46 5.79 -12.87
CA CYS A 166 -0.42 4.65 -13.76
C CYS A 166 -1.79 4.07 -14.08
N MET A 167 -2.08 3.95 -15.38
CA MET A 167 -3.17 3.13 -15.88
C MET A 167 -2.88 1.64 -15.72
N LYS A 168 -3.93 0.83 -15.74
CA LYS A 168 -3.76 -0.63 -15.68
C LYS A 168 -3.12 -1.09 -17.00
N PRO A 169 -2.14 -2.00 -16.97
CA PRO A 169 -1.32 -2.28 -18.15
C PRO A 169 -2.11 -2.96 -19.28
N TRP A 170 -3.25 -3.60 -18.94
CA TRP A 170 -4.16 -4.24 -19.90
C TRP A 170 -5.23 -3.30 -20.50
N THR A 171 -5.31 -2.02 -20.11
CA THR A 171 -6.25 -1.09 -20.76
C THR A 171 -5.76 -0.60 -22.11
N CYS A 172 -4.49 -0.88 -22.45
CA CYS A 172 -3.88 -0.50 -23.72
C CYS A 172 -3.71 1.01 -23.95
N ASP A 173 -3.95 1.80 -22.91
CA ASP A 173 -3.62 3.23 -22.94
C ASP A 173 -2.10 3.41 -22.86
N PRO A 174 -1.53 4.41 -23.57
CA PRO A 174 -0.13 4.76 -23.42
C PRO A 174 0.19 5.03 -21.94
N ALA A 175 1.23 4.36 -21.44
CA ALA A 175 1.73 4.64 -20.10
C ALA A 175 2.43 6.00 -20.07
N ASP A 176 2.27 6.73 -18.97
CA ASP A 176 3.06 7.93 -18.71
C ASP A 176 4.56 7.59 -18.70
N ALA A 177 5.39 8.53 -19.15
CA ALA A 177 6.84 8.34 -19.20
C ALA A 177 7.45 8.09 -17.81
N GLY A 178 8.61 7.43 -17.79
CA GLY A 178 9.37 7.10 -16.57
C GLY A 178 8.95 5.76 -15.99
N ILE A 179 8.88 5.68 -14.65
CA ILE A 179 8.67 4.40 -13.95
C ILE A 179 7.38 3.69 -14.38
N CYS A 180 6.33 4.43 -14.75
CA CYS A 180 5.10 3.82 -15.21
C CYS A 180 5.26 3.05 -16.53
N GLN A 181 5.95 3.68 -17.50
CA GLN A 181 6.31 3.05 -18.76
C GLN A 181 7.21 1.83 -18.54
N ASP A 182 8.28 1.98 -17.75
CA ASP A 182 9.21 0.89 -17.45
C ASP A 182 8.49 -0.35 -16.88
N MET A 183 7.56 -0.11 -15.96
CA MET A 183 6.81 -1.18 -15.29
C MET A 183 5.73 -1.78 -16.20
N THR A 184 5.13 -0.98 -17.07
CA THR A 184 4.19 -1.46 -18.10
C THR A 184 4.89 -2.35 -19.11
N GLU A 185 6.06 -1.95 -19.60
CA GLU A 185 6.89 -2.77 -20.49
C GLU A 185 7.30 -4.08 -19.81
N ARG A 186 7.71 -4.02 -18.54
CA ARG A 186 8.06 -5.23 -17.77
C ARG A 186 6.86 -6.16 -17.57
N TRP A 187 5.66 -5.62 -17.35
CA TRP A 187 4.44 -6.43 -17.25
C TRP A 187 4.15 -7.19 -18.54
N TRP A 188 4.24 -6.51 -19.69
CA TRP A 188 4.06 -7.13 -21.00
C TRP A 188 5.13 -8.17 -21.31
N ALA A 189 6.38 -7.92 -20.94
CA ALA A 189 7.46 -8.89 -21.08
C ALA A 189 7.18 -10.19 -20.29
N MET A 190 6.78 -10.08 -19.02
CA MET A 190 6.44 -11.25 -18.21
C MET A 190 5.21 -12.00 -18.72
N ARG A 191 4.20 -11.27 -19.24
CA ARG A 191 3.04 -11.89 -19.88
C ARG A 191 3.44 -12.71 -21.11
N ALA A 192 4.34 -12.16 -21.93
CA ALA A 192 4.84 -12.83 -23.13
C ALA A 192 5.69 -14.07 -22.79
N GLU A 193 6.52 -13.99 -21.74
CA GLU A 193 7.27 -15.14 -21.20
C GLU A 193 6.31 -16.26 -20.76
N LEU A 194 5.27 -15.94 -19.98
CA LEU A 194 4.29 -16.92 -19.51
C LEU A 194 3.47 -17.53 -20.66
N ALA A 195 3.04 -16.71 -21.62
CA ALA A 195 2.30 -17.19 -22.78
C ALA A 195 3.12 -18.19 -23.61
N LYS A 196 4.41 -17.91 -23.80
CA LYS A 196 5.36 -18.81 -24.46
C LYS A 196 5.50 -20.13 -23.69
N GLU A 197 5.62 -20.10 -22.38
CA GLU A 197 5.69 -21.30 -21.54
C GLU A 197 4.42 -22.15 -21.65
N TRP A 198 3.27 -21.51 -21.78
CA TRP A 198 1.97 -22.18 -21.89
C TRP A 198 1.62 -22.59 -23.33
N GLY A 199 2.45 -22.24 -24.31
CA GLY A 199 2.19 -22.53 -25.72
C GLY A 199 0.97 -21.77 -26.27
N VAL A 200 0.65 -20.61 -25.70
CA VAL A 200 -0.45 -19.75 -26.15
C VAL A 200 0.10 -18.45 -26.76
N GLU A 201 -0.70 -17.80 -27.59
CA GLU A 201 -0.33 -16.52 -28.17
C GLU A 201 -0.36 -15.42 -27.10
N SER A 202 0.70 -14.61 -27.06
CA SER A 202 0.74 -13.41 -26.23
C SER A 202 0.16 -12.26 -27.02
N GLY A 203 -1.13 -11.96 -26.83
CA GLY A 203 -1.68 -10.71 -27.35
C GLY A 203 -1.07 -9.53 -26.59
N ARG A 204 -0.42 -8.60 -27.27
CA ARG A 204 -0.18 -7.24 -26.77
C ARG A 204 -1.27 -6.33 -27.33
N CYS A 205 -1.43 -5.16 -26.74
CA CYS A 205 -2.33 -4.11 -27.24
C CYS A 205 -2.07 -3.67 -28.69
N GLU A 206 -0.94 -4.05 -29.30
CA GLU A 206 -0.63 -3.78 -30.71
C GLU A 206 -1.33 -4.77 -31.67
N ASP A 207 -1.92 -5.85 -31.14
CA ASP A 207 -2.57 -6.92 -31.92
C ASP A 207 -4.10 -6.75 -32.04
N TYR A 208 -4.65 -5.58 -31.64
CA TYR A 208 -6.09 -5.26 -31.68
C TYR A 208 -6.39 -3.92 -32.35
#